data_AF-B6G978-F1
#
_entry.id   AF-B6G978-F1
#
_cell.length_a   1.000
_cell.length_b   1.000
_cell.length_c   1.000
_cell.angle_alpha   90.00
_cell.angle_beta   90.00
_cell.angle_gamma   90.00
#
_symmetry.space_group_name_H-M   'P 1'
#
loop_
_entity.id
_entity.type
_entity.pdbx_description
1 polymer ?
#
loop_
_entity_poly.entity_id
_entity_poly.type
_entity_poly.pdbx_seq_one_letter_code
_entity_poly.pdbx_strand_id
1 'polypeptide(L)'
;MWDGDGAWDGDGVGKEVLMIKRIAAVAAALLLSLACMVFAVLGGGVAQLPSGELRSAYPGYDQVASWNFMAGQYRSLRDAGKNPRLVFGSSELKSKTAGAAHPGRLFADGRYGETSVIAGRAGVNDLWQAIEVGAFAPEMPRGDRRAVIFVSMQWFMCYRDPSSTFPGVFSQGAYDAFMGNEAISDDVKSRVAERVRAYGVPDAEVSGEGPLVQAIGGIDRAASSLASDVRLAASLRWKD
;
A
#
# COMPACT_ATOMS: atom_id res chain seq x y z
N MET A 1 -30.05 -63.23 41.55
CA MET A 1 -29.32 -63.86 40.44
C MET A 1 -28.90 -62.73 39.52
N TRP A 2 -27.58 -62.61 39.34
CA TRP A 2 -26.77 -61.85 38.36
C TRP A 2 -27.50 -61.53 37.04
N ASP A 3 -27.16 -60.58 36.15
CA ASP A 3 -26.15 -59.51 36.00
C ASP A 3 -26.45 -58.84 34.64
N GLY A 4 -25.92 -57.62 34.40
CA GLY A 4 -25.52 -57.13 33.06
C GLY A 4 -26.66 -56.65 32.13
N ASP A 5 -26.54 -55.60 31.32
CA ASP A 5 -25.34 -55.10 30.66
C ASP A 5 -25.37 -53.57 30.51
N GLY A 6 -24.21 -52.97 30.74
CA GLY A 6 -23.95 -51.57 30.39
C GLY A 6 -23.95 -51.37 28.88
N ALA A 7 -24.84 -50.50 28.40
CA ALA A 7 -24.65 -49.87 27.10
C ALA A 7 -23.55 -48.82 27.24
N TRP A 8 -22.40 -49.17 26.68
CA TRP A 8 -21.20 -48.39 26.54
C TRP A 8 -21.46 -46.94 26.06
N ASP A 9 -20.98 -45.98 26.85
CA ASP A 9 -20.95 -44.54 26.52
C ASP A 9 -19.79 -44.22 25.54
N GLY A 10 -19.78 -44.93 24.40
CA GLY A 10 -18.73 -44.82 23.37
C GLY A 10 -18.82 -43.55 22.52
N ASP A 11 -19.96 -42.85 22.57
CA ASP A 11 -20.25 -41.68 21.73
C ASP A 11 -19.66 -40.37 22.30
N GLY A 12 -19.45 -40.27 23.61
CA GLY A 12 -18.86 -39.10 24.27
C GLY A 12 -17.36 -38.96 23.95
N VAL A 13 -16.62 -40.06 24.05
CA VAL A 13 -15.18 -40.12 23.78
C VAL A 13 -14.87 -39.82 22.31
N GLY A 14 -15.71 -40.30 21.38
CA GLY A 14 -15.56 -40.03 19.95
C GLY A 14 -15.75 -38.54 19.59
N LYS A 15 -16.69 -37.86 20.25
CA LYS A 15 -16.96 -36.42 20.04
C LYS A 15 -15.86 -35.54 20.63
N GLU A 16 -15.36 -35.84 21.82
CA GLU A 16 -14.23 -35.12 22.41
C GLU A 16 -12.96 -35.26 21.58
N VAL A 17 -12.62 -36.47 21.13
CA VAL A 17 -11.45 -36.71 20.26
C VAL A 17 -11.59 -35.98 18.93
N LEU A 18 -12.79 -35.93 18.35
CA LEU A 18 -13.06 -35.17 17.12
C LEU A 18 -12.95 -33.66 17.35
N MET A 19 -13.41 -33.15 18.49
CA MET A 19 -13.33 -31.74 18.86
C MET A 19 -11.89 -31.30 19.11
N ILE A 20 -11.09 -32.11 19.81
CA ILE A 20 -9.66 -31.88 20.04
C ILE A 20 -8.89 -31.86 18.71
N LYS A 21 -9.17 -32.80 17.80
CA LYS A 21 -8.56 -32.83 16.45
C LYS A 21 -8.91 -31.58 15.64
N ARG A 22 -10.14 -31.09 15.72
CA ARG A 22 -10.57 -29.86 15.04
C ARG A 22 -9.87 -28.63 15.62
N ILE A 23 -9.77 -28.51 16.94
CA ILE A 23 -9.06 -27.41 17.59
C ILE A 23 -7.57 -27.43 17.23
N ALA A 24 -6.93 -28.60 17.26
CA ALA A 24 -5.54 -28.76 16.87
C ALA A 24 -5.29 -28.39 15.39
N ALA A 25 -6.21 -28.77 14.49
CA ALA A 25 -6.13 -28.40 13.08
C ALA A 25 -6.28 -26.88 12.85
N VAL A 26 -7.20 -26.22 13.56
CA VAL A 26 -7.37 -24.76 13.50
C VAL A 26 -6.13 -24.05 14.06
N ALA A 27 -5.61 -24.50 15.20
CA ALA A 27 -4.39 -23.94 15.78
C ALA A 27 -3.17 -24.10 14.84
N ALA A 28 -3.02 -25.27 14.21
CA ALA A 28 -1.97 -25.50 13.22
C ALA A 28 -2.12 -24.60 11.99
N ALA A 29 -3.34 -24.39 11.49
CA ALA A 29 -3.60 -23.49 10.36
C ALA A 29 -3.30 -22.01 10.71
N LEU A 30 -3.63 -21.58 11.94
CA LEU A 30 -3.30 -20.25 12.44
C LEU A 30 -1.78 -20.06 12.59
N LEU A 31 -1.07 -21.06 13.09
CA LEU A 31 0.40 -21.01 13.19
C LEU A 31 1.07 -21.01 11.81
N LEU A 32 0.55 -21.80 10.86
CA LEU A 32 1.08 -21.84 9.50
C LEU A 32 0.85 -20.51 8.76
N SER A 33 -0.34 -19.92 8.90
CA SER A 33 -0.64 -18.60 8.35
C SER A 33 0.19 -17.49 8.99
N LEU A 34 0.40 -17.53 10.30
CA LEU A 34 1.31 -16.62 11.01
C LEU A 34 2.76 -16.80 10.53
N ALA A 35 3.23 -18.03 10.36
CA ALA A 35 4.58 -18.31 9.86
C ALA A 35 4.76 -17.85 8.41
N CYS A 36 3.78 -18.05 7.53
CA CYS A 36 3.78 -17.52 6.17
C CYS A 36 3.77 -15.98 6.16
N MET A 37 3.00 -15.36 7.06
CA MET A 37 2.96 -13.91 7.21
C MET A 37 4.32 -13.36 7.68
N VAL A 38 4.93 -13.99 8.69
CA VAL A 38 6.27 -13.63 9.19
C VAL A 38 7.32 -13.82 8.09
N PHE A 39 7.26 -14.91 7.33
CA PHE A 39 8.19 -15.14 6.22
C PHE A 39 8.02 -14.11 5.09
N ALA A 40 6.79 -13.74 4.75
CA ALA A 40 6.47 -12.68 3.80
C ALA A 40 6.99 -11.31 4.27
N VAL A 41 6.80 -10.98 5.54
CA VAL A 41 7.27 -9.73 6.16
C VAL A 41 8.80 -9.66 6.23
N LEU A 42 9.46 -10.77 6.58
CA LEU A 42 10.92 -10.81 6.81
C LEU A 42 11.75 -11.03 5.54
N GLY A 43 11.22 -11.65 4.48
CA GLY A 43 12.04 -12.06 3.32
C GLY A 43 11.48 -11.74 1.93
N GLY A 44 10.22 -11.34 1.81
CA GLY A 44 9.51 -11.32 0.52
C GLY A 44 8.93 -9.99 0.06
N GLY A 45 8.76 -9.01 0.95
CA GLY A 45 8.12 -7.72 0.61
C GLY A 45 9.03 -6.73 -0.11
N VAL A 46 8.43 -5.69 -0.71
CA VAL A 46 9.13 -4.62 -1.44
C VAL A 46 10.22 -3.94 -0.61
N ALA A 47 10.01 -3.79 0.70
CA ALA A 47 10.96 -3.17 1.61
C ALA A 47 12.31 -3.92 1.71
N GLN A 48 12.36 -5.20 1.32
CA GLN A 48 13.58 -6.02 1.32
C GLN A 48 14.29 -6.05 -0.04
N LEU A 49 13.77 -5.35 -1.05
CA LEU A 49 14.42 -5.30 -2.36
C LEU A 49 15.68 -4.42 -2.30
N PRO A 50 16.73 -4.77 -3.06
CA PRO A 50 17.88 -3.89 -3.28
C PRO A 50 17.44 -2.51 -3.78
N SER A 51 18.15 -1.46 -3.36
CA SER A 51 17.87 -0.07 -3.75
C SER A 51 17.81 0.16 -5.26
N GLY A 52 18.60 -0.61 -6.03
CA GLY A 52 18.60 -0.57 -7.49
C GLY A 52 17.28 -1.04 -8.14
N GLU A 53 16.55 -1.95 -7.48
CA GLU A 53 15.24 -2.43 -7.95
C GLU A 53 14.10 -1.45 -7.63
N LEU A 54 14.31 -0.58 -6.64
CA LEU A 54 13.39 0.50 -6.27
C LEU A 54 13.61 1.74 -7.13
N ARG A 55 13.57 1.56 -8.46
CA ARG A 55 13.71 2.66 -9.42
C ARG A 55 12.73 2.50 -10.56
N SER A 56 11.85 3.49 -10.72
CA SER A 56 11.01 3.60 -11.90
C SER A 56 11.05 5.01 -12.49
N ALA A 57 11.23 5.07 -13.82
CA ALA A 57 11.13 6.32 -14.58
C ALA A 57 9.67 6.76 -14.79
N TYR A 58 8.73 5.82 -14.72
CA TYR A 58 7.29 6.05 -14.76
C TYR A 58 6.60 4.82 -14.11
N PRO A 59 6.18 4.92 -12.85
CA PRO A 59 5.74 3.75 -12.08
C PRO A 59 4.55 3.04 -12.71
N GLY A 60 4.49 1.72 -12.53
CA GLY A 60 3.35 0.84 -12.80
C GLY A 60 2.13 1.17 -11.93
N TYR A 61 0.98 0.56 -12.21
CA TYR A 61 -0.20 0.74 -11.34
C TYR A 61 0.03 0.11 -9.97
N ASP A 62 0.58 -1.10 -9.96
CA ASP A 62 1.06 -1.83 -8.78
C ASP A 62 2.12 -1.05 -7.99
N GLN A 63 3.06 -0.41 -8.68
CA GLN A 63 4.10 0.41 -8.06
C GLN A 63 3.53 1.68 -7.41
N VAL A 64 2.64 2.42 -8.09
CA VAL A 64 1.97 3.60 -7.50
C VAL A 64 1.10 3.20 -6.31
N ALA A 65 0.42 2.06 -6.40
CA ALA A 65 -0.41 1.51 -5.33
C ALA A 65 0.41 0.87 -4.18
N SER A 66 1.75 0.89 -4.23
CA SER A 66 2.62 0.41 -3.15
C SER A 66 3.41 1.55 -2.52
N TRP A 67 3.02 1.95 -1.31
CA TRP A 67 3.76 2.92 -0.52
C TRP A 67 5.19 2.47 -0.24
N ASN A 68 5.40 1.18 0.03
CA ASN A 68 6.74 0.65 0.28
C ASN A 68 7.64 0.77 -0.96
N PHE A 69 7.10 0.63 -2.17
CA PHE A 69 7.85 0.91 -3.40
C PHE A 69 8.17 2.41 -3.53
N MET A 70 7.14 3.25 -3.45
CA MET A 70 7.26 4.69 -3.71
C MET A 70 8.13 5.41 -2.67
N ALA A 71 7.89 5.18 -1.38
CA ALA A 71 8.71 5.70 -0.30
C ALA A 71 10.09 5.05 -0.26
N GLY A 72 10.18 3.75 -0.56
CA GLY A 72 11.45 3.02 -0.67
C GLY A 72 12.36 3.61 -1.74
N GLN A 73 11.84 3.91 -2.94
CA GLN A 73 12.58 4.60 -3.99
C GLN A 73 13.08 5.98 -3.53
N TYR A 74 12.23 6.75 -2.85
CA TYR A 74 12.61 8.06 -2.35
C TYR A 74 13.74 7.96 -1.31
N ARG A 75 13.59 7.09 -0.30
CA ARG A 75 14.59 6.87 0.75
C ARG A 75 15.90 6.32 0.18
N SER A 76 15.85 5.34 -0.71
CA SER A 76 17.06 4.73 -1.28
C SER A 76 17.93 5.74 -2.03
N LEU A 77 17.33 6.69 -2.74
CA LEU A 77 18.04 7.79 -3.39
C LEU A 77 18.66 8.75 -2.36
N ARG A 78 17.93 9.07 -1.28
CA ARG A 78 18.47 9.91 -0.20
C ARG A 78 19.65 9.25 0.51
N ASP A 79 19.52 7.98 0.84
CA ASP A 79 20.55 7.20 1.53
C ASP A 79 21.81 7.05 0.66
N ALA A 80 21.64 7.03 -0.66
CA ALA A 80 22.73 7.11 -1.63
C ALA A 80 23.31 8.52 -1.83
N GLY A 81 22.94 9.49 -0.98
CA GLY A 81 23.41 10.87 -1.02
C GLY A 81 22.90 11.67 -2.22
N LYS A 82 21.84 11.21 -2.89
CA LYS A 82 21.18 11.99 -3.95
C LYS A 82 20.20 12.99 -3.34
N ASN A 83 19.80 13.97 -4.13
CA ASN A 83 18.76 14.94 -3.77
C ASN A 83 17.47 14.67 -4.57
N PRO A 84 16.60 13.74 -4.14
CA PRO A 84 15.38 13.41 -4.86
C PRO A 84 14.30 14.48 -4.68
N ARG A 85 13.72 14.91 -5.80
CA ARG A 85 12.54 15.77 -5.90
C ARG A 85 11.35 14.96 -6.33
N LEU A 86 10.28 15.07 -5.55
CA LEU A 86 9.00 14.47 -5.89
C LEU A 86 8.35 15.29 -7.00
N VAL A 87 7.96 14.60 -8.07
CA VAL A 87 7.27 15.17 -9.22
C VAL A 87 5.94 14.43 -9.37
N PHE A 88 4.88 15.13 -9.05
CA PHE A 88 3.51 14.66 -8.98
C PHE A 88 2.73 14.99 -10.24
N GLY A 89 1.78 14.15 -10.63
CA GLY A 89 1.02 14.28 -11.88
C GLY A 89 0.36 12.97 -12.33
N SER A 90 0.03 12.88 -13.62
CA SER A 90 -0.69 11.73 -14.20
C SER A 90 0.03 11.18 -15.43
N SER A 91 -0.64 11.09 -16.58
CA SER A 91 -0.10 10.57 -17.83
C SER A 91 0.98 11.46 -18.44
N GLU A 92 0.99 12.75 -18.09
CA GLU A 92 1.96 13.75 -18.53
C GLU A 92 3.39 13.37 -18.11
N LEU A 93 3.54 12.58 -17.05
CA LEU A 93 4.83 12.13 -16.54
C LEU A 93 5.44 10.95 -17.32
N LYS A 94 4.72 10.42 -18.34
CA LYS A 94 5.18 9.31 -19.17
C LYS A 94 6.32 9.75 -20.10
N SER A 95 7.53 9.66 -19.58
CA SER A 95 8.73 10.24 -20.20
C SER A 95 9.22 9.57 -21.49
N LYS A 96 8.85 8.30 -21.75
CA LYS A 96 9.36 7.52 -22.91
C LYS A 96 9.08 8.22 -24.24
N THR A 97 7.90 8.82 -24.37
CA THR A 97 7.42 9.49 -25.59
C THR A 97 7.73 11.00 -25.62
N ALA A 98 8.20 11.59 -24.51
CA ALA A 98 8.33 13.02 -24.34
C ALA A 98 9.76 13.58 -24.58
N GLY A 99 10.71 12.73 -24.96
CA GLY A 99 12.08 13.14 -25.27
C GLY A 99 12.97 13.42 -24.05
N ALA A 100 14.22 13.86 -24.31
CA ALA A 100 15.25 14.01 -23.26
C ALA A 100 15.00 15.18 -22.29
N ALA A 101 14.26 16.21 -22.71
CA ALA A 101 13.95 17.38 -21.89
C ALA A 101 12.87 17.11 -20.82
N HIS A 102 12.17 15.97 -20.90
CA HIS A 102 11.15 15.62 -19.93
C HIS A 102 11.78 15.44 -18.52
N PRO A 103 11.19 15.99 -17.43
CA PRO A 103 11.81 15.97 -16.10
C PRO A 103 12.23 14.58 -15.61
N GLY A 104 11.38 13.57 -15.82
CA GLY A 104 11.67 12.18 -15.47
C GLY A 104 12.83 11.52 -16.24
N ARG A 105 13.38 12.18 -17.27
CA ARG A 105 14.59 11.76 -17.98
C ARG A 105 15.75 12.71 -17.73
N LEU A 106 15.49 14.01 -17.76
CA LEU A 106 16.51 15.03 -17.55
C LEU A 106 17.19 14.91 -16.18
N PHE A 107 16.43 14.57 -15.14
CA PHE A 107 16.93 14.42 -13.77
C PHE A 107 17.10 12.95 -13.36
N ALA A 108 17.00 11.99 -14.28
CA ALA A 108 17.02 10.56 -13.92
C ALA A 108 18.34 10.11 -13.29
N ASP A 109 19.46 10.67 -13.75
CA ASP A 109 20.82 10.28 -13.36
C ASP A 109 21.50 11.24 -12.38
N GLY A 110 20.81 12.33 -12.00
CA GLY A 110 21.32 13.27 -11.01
C GLY A 110 22.37 14.26 -11.52
N ARG A 111 22.60 14.36 -12.84
CA ARG A 111 23.66 15.23 -13.42
C ARG A 111 23.60 16.70 -13.01
N TYR A 112 22.43 17.18 -12.61
CA TYR A 112 22.18 18.57 -12.23
C TYR A 112 22.16 18.80 -10.71
N GLY A 113 22.72 17.87 -9.92
CA GLY A 113 22.69 17.92 -8.45
C GLY A 113 21.34 17.52 -7.83
N GLU A 114 20.35 17.21 -8.67
CA GLU A 114 19.00 16.84 -8.29
C GLU A 114 18.57 15.60 -9.09
N THR A 115 17.81 14.70 -8.47
CA THR A 115 17.16 13.58 -9.16
C THR A 115 15.65 13.64 -9.01
N SER A 116 14.89 13.11 -9.97
CA SER A 116 13.43 13.06 -9.87
C SER A 116 12.94 11.71 -9.36
N VAL A 117 11.95 11.74 -8.47
CA VAL A 117 11.05 10.63 -8.18
C VAL A 117 9.70 10.97 -8.78
N ILE A 118 9.31 10.21 -9.79
CA ILE A 118 8.03 10.38 -10.49
C ILE A 118 6.94 9.69 -9.65
N ALA A 119 6.06 10.48 -9.05
CA ALA A 119 4.95 10.02 -8.22
C ALA A 119 3.63 10.31 -8.93
N GLY A 120 3.20 9.36 -9.75
CA GLY A 120 2.00 9.53 -10.56
C GLY A 120 1.98 8.65 -11.80
N ARG A 121 0.76 8.39 -12.26
CA ARG A 121 0.48 7.61 -13.46
C ARG A 121 -0.89 8.01 -14.01
N ALA A 122 -1.15 7.72 -15.28
CA ALA A 122 -2.48 7.81 -15.86
C ALA A 122 -3.56 7.23 -14.92
N GLY A 123 -4.65 7.97 -14.70
CA GLY A 123 -5.70 7.59 -13.74
C GLY A 123 -5.53 8.22 -12.35
N VAL A 124 -4.31 8.65 -12.00
CA VAL A 124 -4.06 9.50 -10.82
C VAL A 124 -4.65 10.90 -11.06
N ASN A 125 -5.34 11.41 -10.06
CA ASN A 125 -6.00 12.71 -10.03
C ASN A 125 -5.74 13.45 -8.69
N ASP A 126 -6.49 14.52 -8.46
CA ASP A 126 -6.35 15.43 -7.32
C ASP A 126 -6.41 14.74 -5.95
N LEU A 127 -7.37 13.83 -5.71
CA LEU A 127 -7.50 13.16 -4.42
C LEU A 127 -6.28 12.28 -4.12
N TRP A 128 -5.87 11.45 -5.10
CA TRP A 128 -4.71 10.58 -4.91
C TRP A 128 -3.45 11.40 -4.68
N GLN A 129 -3.26 12.47 -5.46
CA GLN A 129 -2.10 13.34 -5.32
C GLN A 129 -2.07 14.07 -3.97
N ALA A 130 -3.22 14.48 -3.43
CA ALA A 130 -3.28 15.05 -2.08
C ALA A 130 -2.82 14.04 -1.01
N ILE A 131 -3.24 12.77 -1.15
CA ILE A 131 -2.82 11.68 -0.27
C ILE A 131 -1.31 11.45 -0.38
N GLU A 132 -0.77 11.30 -1.60
CA GLU A 132 0.66 11.08 -1.82
C GLU A 132 1.51 12.23 -1.25
N VAL A 133 1.14 13.49 -1.52
CA VAL A 133 1.86 14.66 -0.98
C VAL A 133 1.87 14.64 0.54
N GLY A 134 0.73 14.40 1.18
CA GLY A 134 0.64 14.35 2.64
C GLY A 134 1.38 13.16 3.24
N ALA A 135 1.41 12.02 2.56
CA ALA A 135 2.17 10.84 2.96
C ALA A 135 3.69 11.08 2.88
N PHE A 136 4.16 11.77 1.84
CA PHE A 136 5.57 12.07 1.63
C PHE A 136 6.10 13.23 2.48
N ALA A 137 5.26 14.19 2.87
CA ALA A 137 5.73 15.39 3.56
C ALA A 137 6.58 15.13 4.83
N PRO A 138 6.29 14.11 5.68
CA PRO A 138 7.15 13.73 6.80
C PRO A 138 8.49 13.11 6.38
N GLU A 139 8.53 12.42 5.24
CA GLU A 139 9.74 11.82 4.67
C GLU A 139 10.70 12.89 4.13
N MET A 140 10.20 14.08 3.78
CA MET A 140 11.03 15.15 3.21
C MET A 140 11.88 15.87 4.28
N PRO A 141 13.15 16.22 3.97
CA PRO A 141 14.00 16.98 4.88
C PRO A 141 13.33 18.26 5.37
N ARG A 142 13.41 18.56 6.67
CA ARG A 142 12.77 19.77 7.25
C ARG A 142 13.23 21.09 6.58
N GLY A 143 14.49 21.15 6.15
CA GLY A 143 15.06 22.33 5.49
C GLY A 143 14.82 22.42 3.97
N ASP A 144 14.27 21.38 3.34
CA ASP A 144 14.04 21.38 1.89
C ASP A 144 12.88 20.45 1.50
N ARG A 145 11.68 21.02 1.44
CA ARG A 145 10.41 20.33 1.17
C ARG A 145 9.80 20.67 -0.19
N ARG A 146 10.64 21.05 -1.16
CA ARG A 146 10.17 21.41 -2.50
C ARG A 146 9.72 20.17 -3.27
N ALA A 147 8.53 20.24 -3.85
CA ALA A 147 7.97 19.27 -4.77
C ALA A 147 7.33 19.99 -5.96
N VAL A 148 7.13 19.26 -7.05
CA VAL A 148 6.46 19.76 -8.26
C VAL A 148 5.14 19.01 -8.42
N ILE A 149 4.05 19.72 -8.69
CA ILE A 149 2.74 19.12 -8.95
C ILE A 149 2.22 19.61 -10.30
N PHE A 150 2.03 18.68 -11.24
CA PHE A 150 1.36 18.94 -12.50
C PHE A 150 -0.15 18.77 -12.33
N VAL A 151 -0.86 19.89 -12.25
CA VAL A 151 -2.32 19.91 -12.14
C VAL A 151 -2.93 19.93 -13.55
N SER A 152 -3.57 18.84 -13.94
CA SER A 152 -4.18 18.71 -15.27
C SER A 152 -5.64 19.16 -15.25
N MET A 153 -6.05 19.98 -16.22
CA MET A 153 -7.46 20.37 -16.39
C MET A 153 -8.39 19.16 -16.46
N GLN A 154 -7.91 18.04 -17.01
CA GLN A 154 -8.70 16.82 -17.18
C GLN A 154 -9.12 16.17 -15.86
N TRP A 155 -8.50 16.53 -14.72
CA TRP A 155 -8.90 16.03 -13.41
C TRP A 155 -10.24 16.63 -12.95
N PHE A 156 -10.61 17.81 -13.46
CA PHE A 156 -11.76 18.59 -13.02
C PHE A 156 -12.92 18.58 -14.03
N MET A 157 -12.85 17.72 -15.06
CA MET A 157 -13.90 17.63 -16.08
C MET A 157 -15.06 16.74 -15.62
N CYS A 158 -16.29 17.16 -15.89
CA CYS A 158 -17.52 16.53 -15.40
C CYS A 158 -17.77 15.10 -15.92
N TYR A 159 -17.11 14.70 -17.01
CA TYR A 159 -17.23 13.35 -17.57
C TYR A 159 -16.29 12.34 -16.89
N ARG A 160 -15.44 12.78 -15.95
CA ARG A 160 -14.59 11.87 -15.20
C ARG A 160 -15.43 11.06 -14.22
N ASP A 161 -15.09 9.78 -14.14
CA ASP A 161 -15.61 8.87 -13.14
C ASP A 161 -14.46 8.38 -12.25
N PRO A 162 -14.15 9.11 -11.16
CA PRO A 162 -13.12 8.69 -10.23
C PRO A 162 -13.39 7.34 -9.58
N SER A 163 -14.67 6.93 -9.45
CA SER A 163 -15.03 5.68 -8.76
C SER A 163 -14.56 4.43 -9.52
N SER A 164 -14.47 4.49 -10.85
CA SER A 164 -13.93 3.39 -11.66
C SER A 164 -12.40 3.36 -11.77
N THR A 165 -11.71 4.49 -11.53
CA THR A 165 -10.25 4.58 -11.71
C THR A 165 -9.45 4.65 -10.41
N PHE A 166 -10.00 5.29 -9.38
CA PHE A 166 -9.30 5.56 -8.12
C PHE A 166 -8.89 4.27 -7.36
N PRO A 167 -9.75 3.24 -7.25
CA PRO A 167 -9.35 2.00 -6.57
C PRO A 167 -8.11 1.33 -7.18
N GLY A 168 -7.88 1.49 -8.49
CA GLY A 168 -6.74 0.92 -9.20
C GLY A 168 -5.38 1.60 -8.94
N VAL A 169 -5.38 2.78 -8.31
CA VAL A 169 -4.15 3.51 -7.94
C VAL A 169 -3.99 3.66 -6.43
N PHE A 170 -5.02 3.31 -5.66
CA PHE A 170 -5.05 3.50 -4.21
C PHE A 170 -4.03 2.61 -3.50
N SER A 171 -3.21 3.22 -2.64
CA SER A 171 -2.34 2.53 -1.69
C SER A 171 -2.83 2.75 -0.26
N GLN A 172 -3.19 1.67 0.42
CA GLN A 172 -3.54 1.72 1.84
C GLN A 172 -2.37 2.28 2.67
N GLY A 173 -1.12 1.86 2.41
CA GLY A 173 0.04 2.33 3.16
C GLY A 173 0.30 3.84 3.03
N ALA A 174 0.03 4.42 1.86
CA ALA A 174 0.18 5.86 1.66
C ALA A 174 -0.97 6.62 2.32
N TYR A 175 -2.20 6.07 2.26
CA TYR A 175 -3.34 6.61 2.99
C TYR A 175 -3.10 6.58 4.50
N ASP A 176 -2.58 5.49 5.06
CA ASP A 176 -2.26 5.40 6.49
C ASP A 176 -1.15 6.39 6.88
N ALA A 177 -0.12 6.55 6.05
CA ALA A 177 0.93 7.56 6.26
C ALA A 177 0.37 8.99 6.20
N PHE A 178 -0.58 9.27 5.30
CA PHE A 178 -1.31 10.54 5.25
C PHE A 178 -2.14 10.77 6.52
N MET A 179 -2.90 9.77 6.96
CA MET A 179 -3.74 9.86 8.16
C MET A 179 -2.90 10.00 9.44
N GLY A 180 -1.72 9.39 9.48
CA GLY A 180 -0.74 9.53 10.56
C GLY A 180 0.05 10.84 10.54
N ASN A 181 -0.06 11.66 9.51
CA ASN A 181 0.68 12.93 9.44
C ASN A 181 0.08 13.97 10.39
N GLU A 182 0.82 14.32 11.45
CA GLU A 182 0.41 15.29 12.48
C GLU A 182 0.30 16.74 11.96
N ALA A 183 0.94 17.06 10.83
CA ALA A 183 0.84 18.39 10.22
C ALA A 183 -0.48 18.60 9.46
N ILE A 184 -1.28 17.55 9.27
CA ILE A 184 -2.56 17.59 8.58
C ILE A 184 -3.67 17.56 9.63
N SER A 185 -4.56 18.55 9.58
CA SER A 185 -5.69 18.67 10.49
C SER A 185 -6.69 17.51 10.34
N ASP A 186 -7.39 17.18 11.42
CA ASP A 186 -8.42 16.15 11.41
C ASP A 186 -9.57 16.44 10.43
N ASP A 187 -9.96 17.71 10.24
CA ASP A 187 -10.98 18.09 9.24
C ASP A 187 -10.59 17.64 7.81
N VAL A 188 -9.35 17.94 7.40
CA VAL A 188 -8.82 17.51 6.11
C VAL A 188 -8.77 15.99 6.00
N LYS A 189 -8.35 15.29 7.07
CA LYS A 189 -8.34 13.82 7.11
C LYS A 189 -9.74 13.25 6.97
N SER A 190 -10.73 13.80 7.67
CA SER A 190 -12.14 13.39 7.56
C SER A 190 -12.69 13.60 6.14
N ARG A 191 -12.41 14.74 5.52
CA ARG A 191 -12.84 15.04 4.14
C ARG A 191 -12.20 14.12 3.11
N VAL A 192 -10.92 13.80 3.28
CA VAL A 192 -10.22 12.83 2.44
C VAL A 192 -10.82 11.44 2.63
N ALA A 193 -11.03 10.99 3.87
CA ALA A 193 -11.62 9.69 4.17
C ALA A 193 -13.03 9.53 3.57
N GLU A 194 -13.87 10.56 3.68
CA GLU A 194 -15.20 10.59 3.05
C GLU A 194 -15.10 10.45 1.52
N ARG A 195 -14.18 11.18 0.89
CA ARG A 195 -14.02 11.12 -0.56
C ARG A 195 -13.46 9.78 -1.04
N VAL A 196 -12.52 9.20 -0.30
CA VAL A 196 -11.95 7.86 -0.59
C VAL A 196 -13.06 6.81 -0.59
N ARG A 197 -13.99 6.83 0.38
CA ARG A 197 -15.18 5.96 0.35
C ARG A 197 -16.08 6.21 -0.84
N ALA A 198 -16.37 7.49 -1.12
CA ALA A 198 -17.21 7.86 -2.26
C ALA A 198 -16.61 7.41 -3.60
N TYR A 199 -15.30 7.24 -3.68
CA TYR A 199 -14.59 6.74 -4.88
C TYR A 199 -14.38 5.22 -4.86
N GLY A 200 -15.07 4.47 -4.01
CA GLY A 200 -15.13 3.01 -4.07
C GLY A 200 -14.11 2.27 -3.21
N VAL A 201 -13.53 2.93 -2.21
CA VAL A 201 -12.65 2.29 -1.21
C VAL A 201 -13.36 2.33 0.16
N PRO A 202 -14.25 1.36 0.46
CA PRO A 202 -15.16 1.42 1.61
C PRO A 202 -14.43 1.31 2.96
N ASP A 203 -13.26 0.66 2.99
CA ASP A 203 -12.52 0.36 4.23
C ASP A 203 -11.63 1.51 4.73
N ALA A 204 -11.70 2.70 4.12
CA ALA A 204 -11.12 3.91 4.72
C ALA A 204 -12.02 4.30 5.90
N GLU A 205 -11.56 4.32 7.15
CA GLU A 205 -12.45 4.42 8.34
C GLU A 205 -12.95 5.84 8.68
N VAL A 206 -14.21 5.92 9.15
CA VAL A 206 -14.77 6.98 10.00
C VAL A 206 -15.20 6.27 11.28
N SER A 207 -14.99 6.93 12.42
CA SER A 207 -15.06 6.47 13.81
C SER A 207 -16.43 5.92 14.31
N GLY A 208 -17.17 5.14 13.51
CA GLY A 208 -18.56 4.74 13.79
C GLY A 208 -18.79 3.25 14.14
N GLU A 209 -17.85 2.35 13.86
CA GLU A 209 -18.04 0.90 14.09
C GLU A 209 -17.33 0.43 15.37
N GLY A 210 -17.85 -0.63 16.02
CA GLY A 210 -17.32 -1.12 17.29
C GLY A 210 -15.85 -1.61 17.21
N PRO A 211 -15.09 -1.62 18.34
CA PRO A 211 -13.64 -1.87 18.34
C PRO A 211 -13.18 -3.19 17.68
N LEU A 212 -14.01 -4.23 17.76
CA LEU A 212 -13.69 -5.55 17.21
C LEU A 212 -13.78 -5.57 15.68
N VAL A 213 -14.77 -4.89 15.11
CA VAL A 213 -14.94 -4.80 13.64
C VAL A 213 -13.78 -4.01 13.03
N GLN A 214 -13.39 -2.90 13.67
CA GLN A 214 -12.20 -2.13 13.28
C GLN A 214 -10.93 -2.99 13.33
N ALA A 215 -10.77 -3.81 14.38
CA ALA A 215 -9.62 -4.70 14.50
C ALA A 215 -9.57 -5.75 13.36
N ILE A 216 -10.71 -6.36 13.03
CA ILE A 216 -10.80 -7.33 11.92
C ILE A 216 -10.48 -6.64 10.58
N GLY A 217 -11.08 -5.49 10.30
CA GLY A 217 -10.82 -4.73 9.08
C GLY A 217 -9.35 -4.27 8.99
N GLY A 218 -8.72 -3.94 10.12
CA GLY A 218 -7.29 -3.67 10.20
C GLY A 218 -6.43 -4.87 9.79
N ILE A 219 -6.75 -6.07 10.29
CA ILE A 219 -6.05 -7.31 9.94
C ILE A 219 -6.18 -7.62 8.45
N ASP A 220 -7.40 -7.51 7.90
CA ASP A 220 -7.66 -7.87 6.50
C ASP A 220 -6.96 -6.90 5.52
N ARG A 221 -6.93 -5.61 5.86
CA ARG A 221 -6.15 -4.59 5.15
C ARG A 221 -4.65 -4.88 5.20
N ALA A 222 -4.11 -5.19 6.39
CA ALA A 222 -2.70 -5.52 6.55
C ALA A 222 -2.31 -6.76 5.74
N ALA A 223 -3.13 -7.82 5.77
CA ALA A 223 -2.92 -9.03 5.00
C ALA A 223 -2.96 -8.76 3.47
N SER A 224 -3.94 -7.98 3.01
CA SER A 224 -4.09 -7.62 1.59
C SER A 224 -2.96 -6.74 1.08
N SER A 225 -2.51 -5.77 1.90
CA SER A 225 -1.36 -4.92 1.59
C SER A 225 -0.07 -5.76 1.51
N LEU A 226 0.15 -6.67 2.45
CA LEU A 226 1.32 -7.55 2.45
C LEU A 226 1.31 -8.47 1.22
N ALA A 227 0.17 -9.08 0.89
CA ALA A 227 0.03 -9.93 -0.28
C ALA A 227 0.33 -9.17 -1.58
N SER A 228 -0.16 -7.94 -1.70
CA SER A 228 0.12 -7.06 -2.83
C SER A 228 1.61 -6.70 -2.93
N ASP A 229 2.24 -6.37 -1.81
CA ASP A 229 3.66 -6.07 -1.76
C ASP A 229 4.54 -7.26 -2.12
N VAL A 230 4.24 -8.47 -1.62
CA VAL A 230 4.99 -9.68 -1.99
C VAL A 230 4.84 -9.99 -3.48
N ARG A 231 3.63 -9.82 -4.04
CA ARG A 231 3.41 -10.00 -5.49
C ARG A 231 4.20 -9.00 -6.31
N LEU A 232 4.23 -7.72 -5.89
CA LEU A 232 5.02 -6.69 -6.55
C LEU A 232 6.51 -7.00 -6.46
N ALA A 233 7.02 -7.40 -5.28
CA ALA A 233 8.42 -7.76 -5.12
C ALA A 233 8.82 -8.95 -6.00
N ALA A 234 7.97 -9.98 -6.09
CA ALA A 234 8.19 -11.10 -7.00
C ALA A 234 8.21 -10.67 -8.48
N SER A 235 7.32 -9.75 -8.90
CA SER A 235 7.25 -9.27 -10.28
C SER A 235 8.45 -8.40 -10.68
N LEU A 236 9.06 -7.70 -9.71
CA LEU A 236 10.26 -6.89 -9.93
C LEU A 236 11.51 -7.76 -10.07
N ARG A 237 11.64 -8.81 -9.25
CA ARG A 237 12.77 -9.75 -9.31
C ARG A 237 12.84 -10.57 -10.60
N TRP A 238 11.73 -10.74 -11.32
CA TRP A 238 11.63 -11.56 -12.54
C TRP A 238 11.65 -10.70 -13.83
N LYS A 239 11.95 -9.41 -13.73
CA LYS A 239 12.07 -8.50 -14.89
C LYS A 239 13.46 -8.46 -15.53
N ASP A 240 14.43 -9.17 -14.95
CA ASP A 240 15.77 -9.41 -15.52
C ASP A 240 15.83 -10.76 -16.24
#